data_AF-A0A537WXA1-F1
#
_entry.id   AF-A0A537WXA1-F1
#
_cell.length_a   1.000
_cell.length_b   1.000
_cell.length_c   1.000
_cell.angle_alpha   90.00
_cell.angle_beta   90.00
_cell.angle_gamma   90.00
#
_symmetry.space_group_name_H-M   'P 1'
#
loop_
_entity.id
_entity.type
_entity.pdbx_description
1 polymer ?
#
loop_
_entity_poly.entity_id
_entity_poly.type
_entity_poly.pdbx_seq_one_letter_code
_entity_poly.pdbx_strand_id
1 'polypeptide(L)'
;MFRAAGVEARLEELPEGEDEFPGLGVRADAFDCDGRRVVALVPADRDTDPRKLGCARTRAVRAPDFPYSGAAVWMDTSLLGEETVWIEAGSPRHVLGVSPAQLLRLVHAQTSDLVVEG
;
A
#
# COMPACT_ATOMS: atom_id res chain seq x y z
N MET A 1 21.91 -8.07 -5.34
CA MET A 1 21.39 -9.00 -6.36
C MET A 1 20.45 -9.98 -5.67
N PHE A 2 19.14 -9.76 -5.73
CA PHE A 2 18.13 -10.70 -5.23
C PHE A 2 17.62 -11.53 -6.39
N ARG A 3 17.85 -12.85 -6.36
CA ARG A 3 17.16 -13.82 -7.20
C ARG A 3 16.18 -14.58 -6.32
N ALA A 4 14.89 -14.27 -6.45
CA ALA A 4 13.81 -15.07 -5.92
C ALA A 4 12.91 -15.51 -7.09
N ALA A 5 12.57 -16.79 -7.07
CA ALA A 5 11.85 -17.55 -8.08
C ALA A 5 10.69 -16.81 -8.78
N GLY A 6 10.71 -16.78 -10.11
CA GLY A 6 9.53 -16.90 -10.97
C GLY A 6 8.40 -15.89 -10.80
N VAL A 7 8.70 -14.66 -10.39
CA VAL A 7 7.71 -13.59 -10.21
C VAL A 7 8.27 -12.36 -10.92
N GLU A 8 7.65 -11.94 -12.03
CA GLU A 8 7.96 -10.67 -12.69
C GLU A 8 7.50 -9.53 -11.76
N ALA A 9 8.35 -9.15 -10.81
CA ALA A 9 8.27 -7.86 -10.15
C ALA A 9 9.20 -6.91 -10.92
N ARG A 10 8.63 -5.86 -11.52
CA ARG A 10 9.43 -4.81 -12.16
C ARG A 10 9.85 -3.83 -11.07
N LEU A 11 11.06 -4.04 -10.55
CA LEU A 11 11.72 -3.01 -9.77
C LEU A 11 12.20 -1.94 -10.75
N GLU A 12 11.46 -0.85 -10.85
CA GLU A 12 11.85 0.34 -11.62
C GLU A 12 12.24 1.44 -10.64
N GLU A 13 13.45 1.97 -10.77
CA GLU A 13 13.86 3.18 -10.05
C GLU A 13 13.30 4.37 -10.83
N LEU A 14 12.47 5.21 -10.23
CA LEU A 14 11.98 6.40 -10.93
C LEU A 14 13.16 7.34 -11.21
N PRO A 15 13.20 7.96 -12.40
CA PRO A 15 14.15 9.02 -12.69
C PRO A 15 14.06 10.14 -11.64
N GLU A 16 15.19 10.80 -11.39
CA GLU A 16 15.22 11.95 -10.50
C GLU A 16 14.29 13.07 -11.00
N GLY A 17 13.19 13.33 -10.27
CA GLY A 17 12.31 14.49 -10.51
C GLY A 17 10.93 14.19 -11.11
N GLU A 18 10.55 12.91 -11.24
CA GLU A 18 9.15 12.53 -11.49
C GLU A 18 8.42 12.28 -10.16
N ASP A 19 7.44 13.14 -9.85
CA ASP A 19 6.58 13.05 -8.66
C ASP A 19 5.27 12.28 -8.93
N GLU A 20 5.11 11.71 -10.14
CA GLU A 20 3.88 11.07 -10.60
C GLU A 20 4.15 9.59 -10.94
N PHE A 21 3.33 8.70 -10.41
CA PHE A 21 3.43 7.27 -10.70
C PHE A 21 3.13 6.99 -12.18
N PRO A 22 3.80 6.02 -12.83
CA PRO A 22 3.50 5.65 -14.22
C PRO A 22 2.10 5.07 -14.47
N GLY A 23 1.33 4.81 -13.41
CA GLY A 23 -0.02 4.27 -13.44
C GLY A 23 -0.69 4.45 -12.07
N LEU A 24 -1.66 3.59 -11.73
CA LEU A 24 -2.39 3.73 -10.47
C LEU A 24 -1.44 3.64 -9.26
N GLY A 25 -1.32 4.75 -8.54
CA GLY A 25 -0.56 4.85 -7.31
C GLY A 25 -1.28 4.21 -6.12
N VAL A 26 -0.50 3.68 -5.18
CA VAL A 26 -0.97 3.15 -3.91
C VAL A 26 -0.41 4.01 -2.78
N ARG A 27 -1.30 4.52 -1.95
CA ARG A 27 -0.95 5.23 -0.72
C ARG A 27 -1.05 4.30 0.48
N ALA A 28 -0.10 4.42 1.39
CA ALA A 28 -0.07 3.68 2.64
C ALA A 28 -0.44 4.60 3.82
N ASP A 29 -1.72 4.62 4.18
CA ASP A 29 -2.22 5.37 5.33
C ASP A 29 -2.11 4.51 6.59
N ALA A 30 -1.49 5.03 7.66
CA ALA A 30 -1.32 4.26 8.89
C ALA A 30 -2.12 4.82 10.07
N PHE A 31 -2.66 3.90 10.87
CA PHE A 31 -3.52 4.21 12.00
C PHE A 31 -3.09 3.41 13.24
N ASP A 32 -3.18 4.05 14.40
CA ASP A 32 -3.36 3.38 15.68
C ASP A 32 -4.85 3.04 15.82
N CYS A 33 -5.14 1.75 15.82
CA CYS A 33 -6.45 1.12 15.83
C CYS A 33 -6.56 0.27 17.11
N ASP A 34 -7.10 0.89 18.17
CA ASP A 34 -7.16 0.33 19.52
C ASP A 34 -5.81 -0.20 20.06
N GLY A 35 -4.73 0.56 19.85
CA GLY A 35 -3.37 0.19 20.29
C GLY A 35 -2.62 -0.74 19.35
N ARG A 36 -3.25 -1.15 18.24
CA ARG A 36 -2.61 -1.93 17.17
C ARG A 36 -2.34 -1.03 15.97
N ARG A 37 -1.18 -1.18 15.33
CA ARG A 37 -0.89 -0.45 14.10
C ARG A 37 -1.53 -1.15 12.91
N VAL A 38 -2.34 -0.42 12.15
CA VAL A 38 -2.94 -0.85 10.88
C VAL A 38 -2.41 0.04 9.77
N VAL A 39 -2.03 -0.55 8.64
CA VAL A 39 -1.69 0.14 7.40
C VAL A 39 -2.76 -0.19 6.37
N ALA A 40 -3.43 0.84 5.85
CA ALA A 40 -4.38 0.74 4.76
C ALA A 40 -3.68 1.12 3.45
N LEU A 41 -3.65 0.18 2.50
CA LEU A 41 -3.20 0.39 1.14
C LEU A 41 -4.42 0.74 0.28
N VAL A 42 -4.51 1.99 -0.16
CA VAL A 42 -5.63 2.53 -0.94
C VAL A 42 -5.11 3.16 -2.23
N PRO A 43 -5.95 3.34 -3.27
CA PRO A 43 -5.59 4.17 -4.42
C PRO A 43 -5.14 5.56 -3.96
N ALA A 44 -4.07 6.09 -4.56
CA ALA A 44 -3.44 7.33 -4.10
C ALA A 44 -4.35 8.56 -4.20
N ASP A 45 -5.35 8.53 -5.07
CA ASP A 45 -6.37 9.55 -5.31
C ASP A 45 -7.63 9.39 -4.44
N ARG A 46 -7.66 8.38 -3.56
CA ARG A 46 -8.81 8.07 -2.70
C ARG A 46 -8.44 8.23 -1.23
N ASP A 47 -9.42 8.60 -0.43
CA ASP A 47 -9.27 8.70 1.02
C ASP A 47 -9.69 7.41 1.72
N THR A 48 -8.85 6.96 2.66
CA THR A 48 -9.19 5.88 3.58
C THR A 48 -10.34 6.33 4.49
N ASP A 49 -11.38 5.52 4.63
CA ASP A 49 -12.45 5.66 5.61
C ASP A 49 -12.06 4.96 6.92
N PRO A 50 -11.69 5.71 7.98
CA PRO A 50 -11.24 5.10 9.23
C PRO A 50 -12.31 4.23 9.90
N ARG A 51 -13.59 4.45 9.58
CA ARG A 51 -14.70 3.66 10.14
C ARG A 51 -14.70 2.23 9.59
N LYS A 52 -14.13 2.02 8.40
CA LYS A 52 -13.97 0.71 7.77
C LYS A 52 -12.79 -0.08 8.37
N LEU A 53 -12.00 0.52 9.26
CA LEU A 53 -10.90 -0.15 9.96
C LEU A 53 -11.36 -1.08 11.10
N GLY A 54 -12.64 -1.01 11.51
CA GLY A 54 -13.22 -1.92 12.49
C GLY A 54 -12.72 -1.76 13.93
N CYS A 55 -12.12 -0.61 14.29
CA CYS A 55 -11.74 -0.27 15.67
C CYS A 55 -12.73 0.70 16.32
N ALA A 56 -12.76 0.68 17.66
CA ALA A 56 -13.53 1.63 18.45
C ALA A 56 -12.87 3.02 18.48
N ARG A 57 -11.54 3.07 18.48
CA ARG A 57 -10.76 4.31 18.37
C ARG A 57 -9.69 4.20 17.30
N THR A 58 -9.63 5.23 16.47
CA THR A 58 -8.68 5.37 15.38
C THR A 58 -7.93 6.69 15.49
N ARG A 59 -6.61 6.67 15.34
CA ARG A 59 -5.77 7.87 15.23
C ARG A 59 -4.75 7.69 14.11
N ALA A 60 -4.66 8.64 13.18
CA ALA A 60 -3.61 8.63 12.16
C ALA A 60 -2.22 8.67 12.81
N VAL A 61 -1.28 7.88 12.27
CA VAL A 61 0.12 7.82 12.69
C VAL A 61 1.00 7.76 11.45
N ARG A 62 2.31 7.99 11.62
CA ARG A 62 3.27 7.78 10.53
C ARG A 62 3.29 6.30 10.13
N ALA A 63 3.22 6.03 8.83
CA ALA A 63 3.41 4.69 8.30
C ALA A 63 4.82 4.16 8.64
N PRO A 64 4.93 2.87 9.04
CA PRO A 64 6.24 2.22 9.10
C PRO A 64 6.85 2.15 7.71
N ASP A 65 8.17 2.01 7.63
CA ASP A 65 8.84 1.86 6.34
C ASP A 65 8.38 0.56 5.66
N PHE A 66 8.26 0.60 4.33
CA PHE A 66 7.98 -0.58 3.51
C PHE A 66 8.97 -1.71 3.84
N PRO A 67 8.54 -2.98 4.03
CA PRO A 67 7.22 -3.55 3.74
C PRO A 67 6.25 -3.55 4.94
N TYR A 68 6.27 -2.49 5.76
CA TYR A 68 5.34 -2.25 6.87
C TYR A 68 5.46 -3.21 8.05
N SER A 69 6.70 -3.59 8.38
CA SER A 69 6.98 -4.55 9.46
C SER A 69 6.34 -4.12 10.80
N GLY A 70 5.64 -5.04 11.45
CA GLY A 70 4.99 -4.82 12.75
C GLY A 70 3.61 -4.16 12.70
N ALA A 71 3.04 -3.94 11.52
CA ALA A 71 1.65 -3.53 11.33
C ALA A 71 0.79 -4.66 10.76
N ALA A 72 -0.51 -4.63 11.04
CA ALA A 72 -1.49 -5.37 10.22
C ALA A 72 -1.73 -4.56 8.94
N VAL A 73 -1.58 -5.18 7.78
CA VAL A 73 -1.73 -4.49 6.49
C VAL A 73 -3.02 -4.91 5.81
N TRP A 74 -3.85 -3.96 5.44
CA TRP A 74 -5.08 -4.17 4.67
C TRP A 74 -4.98 -3.45 3.33
N MET A 75 -5.45 -4.08 2.26
CA MET A 75 -5.45 -3.51 0.90
C MET A 75 -6.88 -3.37 0.40
N ASP A 76 -7.18 -2.21 -0.17
CA ASP A 76 -8.50 -1.92 -0.70
C ASP A 76 -8.82 -2.83 -1.89
N THR A 77 -10.03 -3.39 -1.91
CA THR A 77 -10.46 -4.31 -2.95
C THR A 77 -10.50 -3.68 -4.35
N SER A 78 -10.62 -2.35 -4.48
CA SER A 78 -10.60 -1.66 -5.78
C SER A 78 -9.26 -1.81 -6.52
N LEU A 79 -8.16 -2.02 -5.80
CA LEU A 79 -6.84 -2.22 -6.39
C LEU A 79 -6.72 -3.57 -7.12
N LEU A 80 -7.57 -4.56 -6.81
CA LEU A 80 -7.45 -5.93 -7.33
C LEU A 80 -7.75 -6.07 -8.82
N GLY A 81 -8.42 -5.08 -9.42
CA GLY A 81 -8.73 -5.07 -10.85
C GLY A 81 -7.55 -4.67 -11.74
N GLU A 82 -6.51 -4.10 -11.16
CA GLU A 82 -5.36 -3.57 -11.90
C GLU A 82 -4.33 -4.64 -12.22
N GLU A 83 -3.71 -4.53 -13.41
CA GLU A 83 -2.58 -5.39 -13.77
C GLU A 83 -1.30 -5.00 -13.02
N THR A 84 -1.09 -3.69 -12.81
CA THR A 84 0.07 -3.13 -12.12
C THR A 84 -0.36 -1.92 -11.30
N VAL A 85 0.13 -1.88 -10.06
CA VAL A 85 0.01 -0.74 -9.16
C VAL A 85 1.39 -0.28 -8.73
N TRP A 86 1.50 0.99 -8.36
CA TRP A 86 2.77 1.64 -8.04
C TRP A 86 2.79 2.12 -6.61
N ILE A 87 3.80 1.74 -5.84
CA ILE A 87 3.90 2.09 -4.41
C ILE A 87 5.29 2.59 -4.04
N GLU A 88 5.39 3.58 -3.15
CA GLU A 88 6.66 4.00 -2.58
C GLU A 88 7.28 2.90 -1.71
N ALA A 89 8.51 2.52 -2.02
CA ALA A 89 9.32 1.52 -1.34
C ALA A 89 10.51 2.20 -0.64
N GLY A 90 10.24 2.81 0.52
CA GLY A 90 11.26 3.34 1.44
C GLY A 90 11.63 4.81 1.23
N SER A 91 11.44 5.37 0.03
CA SER A 91 11.43 6.82 -0.18
C SER A 91 10.50 7.19 -1.34
N PRO A 92 10.07 8.47 -1.44
CA PRO A 92 9.21 8.92 -2.54
C PRO A 92 9.79 8.72 -3.95
N ARG A 93 11.11 8.47 -4.05
CA ARG A 93 11.82 8.28 -5.32
C ARG A 93 11.97 6.81 -5.71
N HIS A 94 11.88 5.90 -4.75
CA HIS A 94 11.93 4.47 -5.02
C HIS A 94 10.50 3.97 -5.07
N VAL A 95 9.98 3.72 -6.25
CA VAL A 95 8.65 3.13 -6.39
C VAL A 95 8.77 1.71 -6.89
N LEU A 96 7.75 0.92 -6.66
CA LEU A 96 7.68 -0.47 -7.09
C LEU A 96 6.42 -0.66 -7.91
N GLY A 97 6.60 -0.99 -9.20
CA GLY A 97 5.53 -1.47 -10.08
C GLY A 97 5.33 -2.97 -9.86
N VAL A 98 4.16 -3.35 -9.35
CA VAL A 98 3.88 -4.72 -8.92
C VAL A 98 2.41 -5.05 -9.14
N SER A 99 2.08 -6.34 -9.37
CA SER A 99 0.66 -6.71 -9.43
C SER A 99 0.04 -6.68 -8.02
N PRO A 100 -1.26 -6.38 -7.87
CA PRO A 100 -1.94 -6.38 -6.57
C PRO A 100 -1.77 -7.72 -5.82
N ALA A 101 -1.80 -8.84 -6.54
CA ALA A 101 -1.60 -10.17 -5.97
C ALA A 101 -0.18 -10.37 -5.42
N GLN A 102 0.85 -9.84 -6.09
CA GLN A 102 2.22 -9.86 -5.61
C GLN A 102 2.39 -8.94 -4.40
N LEU A 103 1.80 -7.73 -4.42
CA LEU A 103 1.85 -6.79 -3.31
C LEU A 103 1.23 -7.39 -2.04
N LEU A 104 0.04 -8.00 -2.14
CA LEU A 104 -0.61 -8.74 -1.04
C LEU A 104 0.35 -9.73 -0.37
N ARG A 105 1.10 -10.50 -1.17
CA ARG A 105 2.03 -11.51 -0.67
C ARG A 105 3.28 -10.88 -0.04
N LEU A 106 3.78 -9.79 -0.63
CA LEU A 106 5.00 -9.11 -0.20
C LEU A 106 4.84 -8.40 1.16
N VAL A 107 3.69 -7.77 1.38
CA VAL A 107 3.39 -7.04 2.63
C VAL A 107 2.50 -7.82 3.59
N HIS A 108 2.22 -9.10 3.29
CA HIS A 108 1.32 -9.96 4.07
C HIS A 108 -0.06 -9.33 4.34
N ALA A 109 -0.62 -8.66 3.33
CA ALA A 109 -1.86 -7.92 3.48
C ALA A 109 -3.11 -8.81 3.35
N GLN A 110 -4.20 -8.36 3.99
CA GLN A 110 -5.56 -8.86 3.77
C GLN A 110 -6.35 -7.87 2.93
N THR A 111 -7.35 -8.33 2.19
CA THR A 111 -8.22 -7.45 1.39
C THR A 111 -9.43 -6.96 2.19
N SER A 112 -9.81 -5.71 2.03
CA SER A 112 -11.04 -5.13 2.61
C SER A 112 -11.56 -3.98 1.74
N ASP A 113 -12.80 -3.58 1.92
CA ASP A 113 -13.26 -2.25 1.49
C ASP A 113 -12.77 -1.22 2.52
N LEU A 114 -12.04 -0.21 2.08
CA LEU A 114 -11.31 0.74 2.94
C LEU A 114 -11.54 2.19 2.55
N VAL A 115 -11.96 2.49 1.32
CA VAL A 115 -12.09 3.87 0.84
C VAL A 115 -13.44 4.49 1.18
N VAL A 116 -13.50 5.83 1.29
CA VAL A 116 -14.76 6.57 1.41
C VAL A 116 -15.60 6.35 0.14
N GLU A 117 -16.90 6.07 0.33
CA GLU A 117 -17.88 6.04 -0.76
C GLU A 117 -18.11 7.46 -1.27
N GLY A 118 -17.98 7.65 -2.60
CA GLY A 118 -18.23 8.92 -3.28
C GLY A 118 -19.69 9.09 -3.68
#